data_AF-A0A1V5QBK2-F1
#
_entry.id   AF-A0A1V5QBK2-F1
#
_cell.length_a   1.000
_cell.length_b   1.000
_cell.length_c   1.000
_cell.angle_alpha   90.00
_cell.angle_beta   90.00
_cell.angle_gamma   90.00
#
_symmetry.space_group_name_H-M   'P 1'
#
loop_
_entity.id
_entity.type
_entity.pdbx_description
1 polymer ?
#
loop_
_entity_poly.entity_id
_entity_poly.type
_entity_poly.pdbx_seq_one_letter_code
_entity_poly.pdbx_strand_id
1 'polypeptide(L)' 'MGESGECKGHFYTVKPEDIYRKDIETNTPDQINTAMSGFRAVIHGEALLSGTYRIGVLASSAMGRIKLLGFGIRKLNI' A
#
# COMPACT_ATOMS: atom_id res chain seq x y z
N MET A 1 7.23 7.98 28.89
CA MET A 1 6.76 6.63 28.55
C MET A 1 5.33 6.78 28.05
N GLY A 2 5.13 6.82 26.74
CA GLY A 2 3.79 6.93 26.16
C GLY A 2 3.17 5.55 26.10
N GLU A 3 2.05 5.36 26.80
CA GLU A 3 1.29 4.13 26.81
C GLU A 3 0.86 3.79 25.37
N SER A 4 1.33 2.65 24.87
CA SER A 4 0.89 2.08 23.61
C SER A 4 -0.54 1.57 23.79
N GLY A 5 -1.51 2.47 23.64
CA GLY A 5 -2.92 2.12 23.63
C GLY A 5 -3.18 1.06 22.57
N GLU A 6 -3.70 -0.08 22.99
CA GLU A 6 -4.08 -1.18 22.12
C GLU A 6 -5.18 -0.69 21.17
N CYS A 7 -4.84 -0.49 19.89
CA CYS A 7 -5.82 -0.17 18.87
C CYS A 7 -6.69 -1.41 18.62
N LYS A 8 -7.82 -1.53 19.34
CA LYS A 8 -8.86 -2.56 19.13
C LYS A 8 -9.54 -2.39 17.76
N GLY A 9 -8.83 -2.74 16.70
CA GLY A 9 -9.33 -2.71 15.32
C GLY A 9 -8.82 -3.91 14.53
N HIS A 10 -9.52 -4.26 13.45
CA HIS A 10 -9.06 -5.30 12.54
C HIS A 10 -7.93 -4.75 11.66
N PHE A 11 -6.78 -5.44 11.68
CA PHE A 11 -5.66 -5.14 10.81
C PHE A 11 -5.68 -6.09 9.61
N TYR A 12 -5.53 -5.51 8.42
CA TYR A 12 -5.45 -6.25 7.18
C TYR A 12 -4.11 -5.94 6.52
N THR A 13 -3.35 -6.98 6.20
CA THR A 13 -2.10 -6.87 5.46
C THR A 13 -2.25 -7.62 4.14
N VAL A 14 -1.90 -6.97 3.04
CA VAL A 14 -2.04 -7.53 1.71
C VAL A 14 -0.67 -7.52 1.06
N LYS A 15 -0.31 -8.63 0.43
CA LYS A 15 0.94 -8.71 -0.32
C LYS A 15 0.78 -7.89 -1.60
N PRO A 16 1.67 -6.92 -1.88
CA PRO A 16 1.63 -6.22 -3.15
C PRO A 16 1.98 -7.17 -4.29
N GLU A 17 1.32 -6.97 -5.42
CA GLU A 17 1.60 -7.59 -6.70
C GLU A 17 2.42 -6.60 -7.54
N ASP A 18 3.50 -7.08 -8.15
CA ASP A 18 4.26 -6.27 -9.10
C ASP A 18 3.40 -6.01 -10.33
N ILE A 19 3.38 -4.75 -10.77
CA ILE A 19 2.65 -4.37 -11.98
C ILE A 19 3.59 -3.77 -13.02
N TYR A 20 3.34 -4.13 -14.27
CA TYR A 20 4.06 -3.59 -15.40
C TYR A 20 3.37 -2.31 -15.93
N ARG A 21 3.99 -1.16 -15.70
CA ARG A 21 3.54 0.19 -16.07
C ARG A 21 4.09 0.60 -17.44
N LYS A 22 3.54 0.04 -18.54
CA LYS A 22 3.91 0.41 -19.93
C LYS A 22 3.78 1.90 -20.22
N ASP A 23 2.83 2.56 -19.57
CA ASP A 23 2.59 3.99 -19.66
C ASP A 23 3.79 4.82 -19.17
N ILE A 24 4.49 4.35 -18.13
CA ILE A 24 5.69 5.03 -17.63
C ILE A 24 6.87 4.81 -18.59
N GLU A 25 7.09 3.58 -19.04
CA GLU A 25 8.17 3.26 -19.99
C GLU A 25 8.09 4.08 -21.27
N THR A 26 6.88 4.32 -21.77
CA THR A 26 6.66 5.17 -22.96
C THR A 26 7.00 6.64 -22.70
N ASN A 27 6.80 7.13 -21.47
CA ASN A 27 7.00 8.53 -21.09
C ASN A 27 8.39 8.85 -20.53
N THR A 28 9.20 7.83 -20.23
CA THR A 28 10.55 7.98 -19.66
C THR A 28 11.56 7.11 -20.43
N PRO A 29 11.78 7.41 -21.72
CA PRO A 29 12.57 6.57 -22.62
C PRO A 29 14.07 6.55 -22.27
N ASP A 30 14.54 7.51 -21.46
CA ASP A 30 15.92 7.61 -20.98
C ASP A 30 16.22 6.68 -19.79
N GLN A 31 15.19 6.03 -19.22
CA GLN A 31 15.34 5.21 -18.03
C GLN A 31 15.01 3.74 -18.27
N ILE A 32 15.90 2.85 -17.83
CA ILE A 32 15.80 1.39 -17.99
C ILE A 32 14.93 0.81 -16.85
N ASN A 33 14.11 -0.21 -17.15
CA ASN A 33 13.22 -0.91 -16.21
C ASN A 33 12.12 -0.04 -15.56
N THR A 34 11.79 1.10 -16.15
CA THR A 34 10.73 2.00 -15.66
C THR A 34 9.35 1.37 -15.64
N ALA A 35 9.06 0.44 -16.56
CA ALA A 35 7.80 -0.28 -16.49
C ALA A 35 7.69 -1.22 -15.28
N MET A 36 8.79 -1.59 -14.60
CA MET A 36 8.74 -2.37 -13.36
C MET A 36 8.52 -1.49 -12.11
N SER A 37 8.34 -0.17 -12.26
CA SER A 37 8.32 0.77 -11.14
C SER A 37 6.95 0.89 -10.43
N GLY A 38 6.14 -0.18 -10.41
CA GLY A 38 4.79 -0.14 -9.85
C GLY A 38 4.45 -1.39 -9.05
N PHE A 39 3.63 -1.20 -8.01
CA PHE A 39 2.97 -2.29 -7.31
C PHE A 39 1.47 -1.98 -7.17
N ARG A 40 0.67 -3.03 -7.09
CA ARG A 40 -0.76 -2.96 -6.81
C ARG A 40 -1.06 -3.83 -5.59
N ALA A 41 -1.95 -3.38 -4.72
CA ALA A 41 -2.56 -4.23 -3.70
C ALA A 41 -4.07 -4.22 -3.92
N VAL A 42 -4.68 -5.41 -3.94
CA VAL A 42 -6.12 -5.57 -4.10
C VAL A 42 -6.68 -6.20 -2.84
N ILE A 43 -7.69 -5.57 -2.27
CA ILE A 43 -8.53 -6.18 -1.24
C ILE A 43 -9.92 -6.30 -1.84
N HIS A 44 -10.42 -7.53 -1.95
CA HIS A 44 -11.78 -7.77 -2.41
C HIS A 44 -12.76 -7.29 -1.34
N GLY A 45 -13.80 -6.57 -1.75
CA GLY A 45 -14.78 -5.95 -0.84
C GLY A 45 -15.43 -6.96 0.10
N GLU A 46 -15.66 -8.20 -0.35
CA GLU A 46 -16.22 -9.30 0.44
C GLU A 46 -15.37 -9.67 1.67
N ALA A 47 -14.06 -9.39 1.64
CA ALA A 47 -13.15 -9.65 2.76
C ALA A 47 -13.10 -8.49 3.78
N LEU A 48 -13.77 -7.37 3.48
CA LEU A 48 -13.82 -6.19 4.33
C LEU A 48 -15.21 -6.03 4.94
N LEU A 49 -15.24 -5.42 6.12
CA LEU A 49 -16.49 -5.01 6.76
C LEU A 49 -16.83 -3.58 6.31
N SER A 50 -18.10 -3.21 6.39
CA SER A 50 -18.49 -1.81 6.20
C SER A 50 -17.90 -0.95 7.32
N GLY A 51 -17.28 0.18 6.97
CA GLY A 51 -16.55 0.99 7.95
C GLY A 51 -15.62 2.04 7.36
N THR A 52 -14.86 2.67 8.25
CA THR A 52 -13.83 3.66 7.88
C THR A 52 -12.45 3.06 8.09
N TYR A 53 -11.69 2.96 7.01
CA TYR A 53 -10.37 2.35 6.97
C TYR A 53 -9.28 3.41 6.87
N ARG A 54 -8.21 3.20 7.63
CA ARG A 54 -6.93 3.88 7.45
C ARG A 54 -6.05 2.97 6.61
N ILE A 55 -5.66 3.45 5.44
CA ILE A 55 -4.83 2.70 4.48
C ILE A 55 -3.47 3.37 4.43
N GLY A 56 -2.41 2.59 4.56
CA GLY A 56 -1.05 3.08 4.45
C GLY A 56 -0.15 2.13 3.66
N VAL A 57 0.86 2.69 3.01
CA VAL A 57 1.92 1.91 2.35
C VAL A 57 3.17 1.99 3.20
N LEU A 58 3.57 0.86 3.76
CA LEU A 58 4.80 0.75 4.53
C LEU A 58 5.89 0.15 3.64
N ALA A 59 6.95 0.91 3.38
CA ALA A 59 8.14 0.40 2.69
C ALA A 59 9.20 0.04 3.72
N SER A 60 9.77 -1.16 3.57
CA SER A 60 10.96 -1.58 4.30
C SER A 60 12.15 -1.71 3.34
N SER A 61 13.34 -1.38 3.84
CA SER A 61 14.60 -1.61 3.13
C SER A 61 15.29 -2.86 3.66
N ALA A 62 16.23 -3.42 2.89
CA ALA A 62 17.06 -4.55 3.31
C ALA A 62 17.87 -4.25 4.60
N MET A 63 18.14 -2.98 4.89
CA MET A 63 18.80 -2.52 6.12
C MET A 63 17.83 -2.37 7.32
N GLY A 64 16.60 -2.86 7.21
CA GLY A 64 15.60 -2.80 8.29
C GLY A 64 14.98 -1.42 8.52
N ARG A 65 15.29 -0.41 7.69
CA ARG A 65 14.62 0.91 7.77
C ARG A 65 13.19 0.79 7.26
N ILE A 66 12.25 1.34 8.00
CA ILE A 66 10.83 1.35 7.70
C ILE A 66 10.39 2.80 7.45
N LYS A 67 9.62 3.03 6.37
CA LYS A 67 9.05 4.34 6.05
C LYS A 67 7.60 4.21 5.58
N LEU A 68 6.73 5.05 6.12
CA LEU A 68 5.36 5.22 5.61
C LEU A 68 5.41 6.11 4.36
N LEU A 69 5.09 5.55 3.19
CA LEU A 69 5.15 6.26 1.89
C LEU A 69 3.84 6.94 1.51
N GLY A 70 2.74 6.57 2.15
CA GLY A 70 1.43 7.15 1.89
C GLY A 70 0.44 6.75 2.97
N PHE A 71 -0.52 7.63 3.24
CA PHE A 71 -1.59 7.42 4.20
C PHE A 71 -2.87 8.05 3.67
N GLY A 72 -3.98 7.36 3.82
CA GLY A 72 -5.29 7.86 3.44
C GLY A 72 -6.40 7.23 4.26
N ILE A 73 -7.53 7.92 4.31
CA ILE A 73 -8.75 7.42 4.92
C ILE A 73 -9.74 7.10 3.81
N ARG A 74 -10.33 5.91 3.86
CA ARG A 74 -11.36 5.47 2.92
C ARG A 74 -12.56 4.95 3.68
N LYS A 75 -13.73 5.45 3.32
CA LYS A 75 -15.01 4.93 3.78
C LYS A 75 -15.47 3.87 2.80
N LEU A 76 -15.79 2.69 3.32
CA LEU A 76 -16.32 1.58 2.56
C LEU A 76 -17.75 1.31 3.02
N ASN A 77 -18.69 1.45 2.09
CA ASN A 77 -20.08 1.07 2.27
C ASN A 77 -20.31 -0.11 1.32
N ILE A 78 -20.22 -1.32 1.84
CA ILE A 78 -20.51 -2.56 1.10
C ILE A 78 -21.97 -2.92 1.35
#